data_AF-A0A519ELP6-F1
#
_entry.id   AF-A0A519ELP6-F1
#
_cell.length_a   1.000
_cell.length_b   1.000
_cell.length_c   1.000
_cell.angle_alpha   90.00
_cell.angle_beta   90.00
_cell.angle_gamma   90.00
#
_symmetry.space_group_name_H-M   'P 1'
#
loop_
_entity.id
_entity.type
_entity.pdbx_description
1 polymer ?
#
loop_
_entity_poly.entity_id
_entity_poly.type
_entity_poly.pdbx_seq_one_letter_code
_entity_poly.pdbx_strand_id
1 'polypeptide(L)'
;TQDPVRQQALVVPDKADRVRNFHRSTLHALQELVQAAGLNHPQQITAHHIVRRISDTEVRLLSNLIMQVSPGALLGPLDHQHTVFRMYWPLADAQSFQPMAQDLPEPVDHALAA
;
A
#
# COMPACT_ATOMS: atom_id res chain seq x y z
N THR A 1 -8.68 -20.84 -16.28
CA THR A 1 -7.82 -21.61 -17.21
C THR A 1 -8.46 -21.61 -18.57
N GLN A 2 -7.68 -21.51 -19.65
CA GLN A 2 -8.19 -21.55 -21.02
C GLN A 2 -8.38 -22.98 -21.55
N ASP A 3 -8.06 -24.00 -20.75
CA ASP A 3 -8.26 -25.42 -21.08
C ASP A 3 -9.77 -25.79 -21.11
N PRO A 4 -10.32 -26.21 -22.26
CA PRO A 4 -11.74 -26.53 -22.42
C PRO A 4 -12.24 -27.66 -21.52
N VAL A 5 -11.40 -28.67 -21.23
CA VAL A 5 -11.78 -29.80 -20.39
C VAL A 5 -11.94 -29.35 -18.94
N ARG A 6 -11.03 -28.48 -18.47
CA ARG A 6 -11.10 -27.93 -17.11
C ARG A 6 -12.27 -26.97 -16.90
N GLN A 7 -12.79 -26.34 -17.96
CA GLN A 7 -13.96 -25.46 -17.86
C GLN A 7 -15.26 -26.23 -17.62
N GLN A 8 -15.34 -27.51 -18.02
CA GLN A 8 -16.53 -28.34 -17.80
C GLN A 8 -16.85 -28.59 -16.32
N ALA A 9 -15.85 -28.49 -15.43
CA ALA A 9 -16.03 -28.61 -13.99
C ALA A 9 -16.66 -27.35 -13.35
N LEU A 10 -16.83 -26.25 -14.10
CA LEU A 10 -17.43 -25.01 -13.61
C LEU A 10 -18.96 -25.03 -13.75
N VAL A 11 -19.64 -25.30 -12.65
CA VAL A 11 -21.09 -25.12 -12.56
C VAL A 11 -21.38 -23.68 -12.13
N VAL A 12 -21.74 -22.82 -13.09
CA VAL A 12 -21.89 -21.37 -12.88
C VAL A 12 -22.87 -21.00 -11.77
N PRO A 13 -24.10 -21.56 -11.69
CA PRO A 13 -25.05 -21.21 -10.64
C PRO A 13 -24.54 -21.53 -9.23
N ASP A 14 -23.98 -22.72 -9.02
CA ASP A 14 -23.39 -23.13 -7.74
C ASP A 14 -22.18 -22.26 -7.39
N LYS A 15 -21.31 -21.97 -8.37
CA LYS A 15 -20.19 -21.06 -8.13
C LYS A 15 -20.67 -19.66 -7.72
N ALA A 16 -21.74 -19.15 -8.31
CA ALA A 16 -22.31 -17.85 -7.95
C ALA A 16 -22.77 -17.82 -6.48
N ASP A 17 -23.46 -18.87 -6.01
CA ASP A 17 -23.86 -18.98 -4.61
C ASP A 17 -22.67 -19.04 -3.66
N ARG A 18 -21.64 -19.81 -4.01
CA ARG A 18 -20.41 -19.89 -3.21
C ARG A 18 -19.69 -18.56 -3.15
N VAL A 19 -19.61 -17.81 -4.25
CA VAL A 19 -19.01 -16.47 -4.28
C VAL A 19 -19.80 -15.49 -3.43
N ARG A 20 -21.14 -15.50 -3.54
CA ARG A 20 -22.02 -14.67 -2.71
C ARG A 20 -21.82 -14.96 -1.22
N ASN A 21 -21.80 -16.23 -0.84
CA ASN A 21 -21.62 -16.65 0.55
C ASN A 21 -20.24 -16.25 1.08
N PHE A 22 -19.19 -16.45 0.28
CA PHE A 22 -17.83 -16.01 0.61
C PHE A 22 -17.79 -14.51 0.86
N HIS A 23 -18.33 -13.69 -0.05
CA HIS A 23 -18.35 -12.23 0.10
C HIS A 23 -19.12 -11.80 1.36
N ARG A 24 -20.29 -12.39 1.63
CA ARG A 24 -21.05 -12.12 2.86
C ARG A 24 -20.22 -12.41 4.11
N SER A 25 -19.55 -13.56 4.15
CA SER A 25 -18.68 -13.92 5.29
C SER A 25 -17.48 -12.99 5.42
N THR A 26 -16.89 -12.55 4.31
CA THR A 26 -15.80 -11.55 4.31
C THR A 26 -16.26 -10.22 4.91
N LEU A 27 -17.46 -9.74 4.54
CA LEU A 27 -18.01 -8.50 5.11
C LEU A 27 -18.32 -8.63 6.60
N HIS A 28 -18.81 -9.78 7.04
CA HIS A 28 -19.02 -10.05 8.47
C HIS A 28 -17.71 -10.02 9.25
N ALA A 29 -16.68 -10.72 8.77
CA ALA A 29 -15.37 -10.70 9.40
C ALA A 29 -14.75 -9.29 9.42
N LEU A 30 -14.92 -8.51 8.35
CA LEU A 30 -14.48 -7.11 8.32
C LEU A 30 -15.20 -6.27 9.38
N GLN A 31 -16.51 -6.46 9.56
CA GLN A 31 -17.27 -5.77 10.59
C GLN A 31 -16.72 -6.06 12.00
N GLU A 32 -16.45 -7.34 12.30
CA GLU A 32 -15.88 -7.75 13.59
C GLU A 32 -14.50 -7.12 13.83
N LEU A 33 -13.64 -7.07 12.81
CA LEU A 33 -12.32 -6.43 12.90
C LEU A 33 -12.43 -4.92 13.14
N VAL A 34 -13.34 -4.24 12.44
CA VAL A 34 -13.59 -2.79 12.59
C VAL A 34 -14.06 -2.48 14.01
N GLN A 35 -15.00 -3.26 14.55
CA GLN A 35 -15.51 -3.09 15.90
C GLN A 35 -14.45 -3.40 16.96
N ALA A 36 -13.66 -4.47 16.77
CA ALA A 36 -12.56 -4.82 17.66
C ALA A 36 -11.47 -3.72 17.70
N ALA A 37 -11.27 -3.01 16.60
CA ALA A 37 -10.39 -1.84 16.53
C ALA A 37 -11.01 -0.57 17.15
N GLY A 38 -12.25 -0.62 17.66
CA GLY A 38 -12.95 0.53 18.24
C GLY A 38 -13.48 1.53 17.21
N LEU A 39 -13.63 1.11 15.95
CA LEU A 39 -14.04 1.95 14.84
C LEU A 39 -15.51 1.74 14.49
N ASN A 40 -16.15 2.77 13.94
CA ASN A 40 -17.54 2.73 13.50
C ASN A 40 -17.67 2.38 12.01
N HIS A 41 -16.63 2.63 11.22
CA HIS A 41 -16.65 2.41 9.77
C HIS A 41 -15.27 1.98 9.24
N PRO A 42 -15.17 1.04 8.29
CA PRO A 42 -13.89 0.58 7.74
C PRO A 42 -13.02 1.69 7.12
N GLN A 43 -13.60 2.79 6.62
CA GLN A 43 -12.81 3.93 6.13
C GLN A 43 -12.00 4.66 7.22
N GLN A 44 -12.30 4.41 8.50
CA GLN A 44 -11.54 4.96 9.61
C GLN A 44 -10.27 4.16 9.91
N ILE A 45 -10.07 3.00 9.25
CA ILE A 45 -8.84 2.22 9.37
C ILE A 45 -7.69 3.03 8.79
N THR A 46 -6.82 3.51 9.67
CA THR A 46 -5.52 4.09 9.34
C THR A 46 -4.39 3.09 9.58
N ALA A 47 -3.19 3.41 9.09
CA ALA A 47 -1.99 2.61 9.31
C ALA A 47 -1.60 2.46 10.80
N HIS A 48 -2.16 3.27 11.70
CA HIS A 48 -1.97 3.12 13.15
C HIS A 48 -2.70 1.91 13.73
N HIS A 49 -3.70 1.35 13.03
CA HIS A 49 -4.43 0.16 13.48
C HIS A 49 -3.77 -1.15 13.03
N ILE A 50 -2.74 -1.08 12.17
CA ILE A 50 -2.14 -2.26 11.55
C ILE A 50 -0.76 -2.48 12.14
N VAL A 51 -0.55 -3.67 12.69
CA VAL A 51 0.74 -4.13 13.20
C VAL A 51 1.34 -5.11 12.19
N ARG A 52 2.57 -4.86 11.75
CA ARG A 52 3.29 -5.73 10.81
C ARG A 52 4.50 -6.35 11.49
N ARG A 53 4.60 -7.67 11.38
CA ARG A 53 5.82 -8.42 11.68
C ARG A 53 6.81 -8.26 10.52
N ILE A 54 8.02 -7.79 10.81
CA ILE A 54 9.07 -7.53 9.81
C ILE A 54 10.10 -8.66 9.82
N SER A 55 10.35 -9.24 10.99
CA SER A 55 11.20 -10.40 11.19
C SER A 55 10.64 -11.26 12.33
N ASP A 56 11.30 -12.37 12.64
CA ASP A 56 10.90 -13.25 13.74
C ASP A 56 10.89 -12.51 15.10
N THR A 57 11.77 -11.52 15.26
CA THR A 57 11.95 -10.76 16.51
C THR A 57 11.37 -9.35 16.45
N GLU A 58 10.98 -8.85 15.27
CA GLU A 58 10.60 -7.46 15.10
C GLU A 58 9.16 -7.29 14.62
N VAL A 59 8.43 -6.45 15.36
CA VAL A 59 7.07 -6.05 15.07
C VAL A 59 7.00 -4.52 15.13
N ARG A 60 6.42 -3.88 14.11
CA ARG A 60 6.23 -2.43 14.06
C ARG A 60 4.82 -2.07 13.60
N LEU A 61 4.36 -0.89 14.00
CA LEU A 61 3.15 -0.29 13.44
C LEU A 61 3.38 0.04 11.96
N LEU A 62 2.39 -0.22 11.12
CA LEU A 62 2.45 0.08 9.69
C LEU A 62 2.69 1.57 9.44
N SER A 63 2.14 2.45 10.29
CA SER A 63 2.37 3.90 10.24
C SER A 63 3.86 4.29 10.28
N ASN A 64 4.71 3.46 10.90
CA ASN A 64 6.14 3.71 11.01
C ASN A 64 6.93 3.12 9.82
N LEU A 65 6.26 2.32 8.98
CA LEU A 65 6.86 1.64 7.83
C LEU A 65 6.50 2.29 6.51
N ILE A 66 5.33 2.93 6.44
CA ILE A 66 4.89 3.62 5.25
C ILE A 66 5.20 5.10 5.37
N MET A 67 5.76 5.66 4.31
CA MET A 67 5.96 7.10 4.20
C MET A 67 4.60 7.77 4.00
N GLN A 68 4.28 8.74 4.85
CA GLN A 68 3.07 9.54 4.72
C GLN A 68 3.40 10.92 4.16
N VAL A 69 2.62 11.34 3.17
CA VAL A 69 2.71 12.67 2.55
C VAL A 69 1.33 13.30 2.64
N SER A 70 1.23 14.45 3.29
CA SER A 70 -0.04 15.16 3.37
C SER A 70 -0.43 15.72 1.99
N PRO A 71 -1.73 15.82 1.67
CA PRO A 71 -2.17 16.47 0.44
C PRO A 71 -1.54 17.87 0.29
N GLY A 72 -0.95 18.15 -0.86
CA GLY A 72 -0.27 19.42 -1.14
C GLY A 72 1.14 19.59 -0.55
N ALA A 73 1.64 18.63 0.23
CA ALA A 73 2.95 18.74 0.89
C ALA A 73 4.15 18.84 -0.07
N LEU A 74 3.96 18.44 -1.33
CA LEU A 74 4.98 18.53 -2.38
C LEU A 74 4.86 19.78 -3.27
N LEU A 75 3.87 20.64 -3.00
CA LEU A 75 3.65 21.89 -3.76
C LEU A 75 4.42 23.09 -3.18
N GLY A 76 4.95 22.96 -1.97
CA GLY A 76 5.68 24.02 -1.25
C GLY A 76 7.14 23.67 -0.99
N PRO A 77 7.80 24.37 -0.04
CA PRO A 77 9.17 24.08 0.36
C PRO A 77 9.33 22.63 0.79
N LEU A 78 10.33 21.94 0.23
CA LEU A 78 10.55 20.52 0.48
C LEU A 78 11.45 20.24 1.69
N ASP A 79 11.93 21.27 2.41
CA ASP A 79 12.91 21.12 3.49
C ASP A 79 12.47 20.14 4.59
N HIS A 80 11.17 20.12 4.87
CA HIS A 80 10.54 19.24 5.87
C HIS A 80 10.06 17.89 5.30
N GLN A 81 10.24 17.64 4.00
CA GLN A 81 9.86 16.38 3.36
C GLN A 81 10.97 15.34 3.49
N HIS A 82 10.57 14.07 3.33
CA HIS A 82 11.51 12.96 3.29
C HIS A 82 12.55 13.15 2.17
N THR A 83 13.79 12.71 2.40
CA THR A 83 14.92 12.87 1.46
C THR A 83 14.57 12.41 0.04
N VAL A 84 13.81 11.33 -0.11
CA VAL A 84 13.36 10.85 -1.43
C VAL A 84 12.61 11.92 -2.22
N PHE A 85 11.73 12.69 -1.58
CA PHE A 85 10.98 13.74 -2.27
C PHE A 85 11.84 14.97 -2.49
N ARG A 86 12.72 15.33 -1.55
CA ARG A 86 13.67 16.44 -1.76
C ARG A 86 14.57 16.22 -2.98
N MET A 87 15.00 14.98 -3.19
CA MET A 87 15.94 14.62 -4.25
C MET A 87 15.26 14.41 -5.59
N TYR A 88 14.13 13.70 -5.62
CA TYR A 88 13.53 13.25 -6.88
C TYR A 88 12.31 14.06 -7.33
N TRP A 89 11.58 14.72 -6.42
CA TRP A 89 10.42 15.53 -6.81
C TRP A 89 10.77 16.72 -7.72
N PRO A 90 11.88 17.46 -7.49
CA PRO A 90 12.29 18.54 -8.40
C PRO A 90 12.66 18.07 -9.81
N LEU A 91 12.96 16.78 -9.98
CA LEU A 91 13.33 16.19 -11.27
C LEU A 91 12.11 15.74 -12.08
N ALA A 92 10.92 15.74 -11.47
CA ALA A 92 9.71 15.22 -12.09
C ALA A 92 9.04 16.28 -12.99
N ASP A 93 8.57 15.84 -14.16
CA ASP A 93 7.78 16.63 -15.09
C ASP A 93 6.50 15.88 -15.47
N ALA A 94 5.36 16.56 -15.48
CA ALA A 94 4.08 15.96 -15.89
C ALA A 94 4.04 15.66 -17.40
N GLN A 95 4.89 16.29 -18.21
CA GLN A 95 4.94 16.12 -19.66
C GLN A 95 6.02 15.13 -20.12
N SER A 96 6.85 14.61 -19.22
CA SER A 96 7.98 13.75 -19.56
C SER A 96 8.25 12.70 -18.48
N PHE A 97 8.59 11.49 -18.92
CA PHE A 97 9.09 10.44 -18.03
C PHE A 97 10.61 10.47 -17.84
N GLN A 98 11.32 11.35 -18.56
CA GLN A 98 12.74 11.58 -18.35
C GLN A 98 12.94 12.57 -17.18
N PRO A 99 13.96 12.39 -16.33
CA PRO A 99 14.26 13.36 -15.31
C PRO A 99 14.63 14.69 -15.97
N MET A 100 14.21 15.80 -15.36
CA MET A 100 14.75 17.10 -15.72
C MET A 100 16.27 17.05 -15.55
N ALA A 101 17.01 17.36 -16.61
CA ALA A 101 18.47 17.34 -16.61
C ALA A 101 19.03 18.46 -15.71
N GLN A 102 19.02 18.23 -14.41
CA GLN A 102 19.72 19.02 -13.42
C GLN A 102 20.52 18.07 -12.54
N ASP A 103 21.76 18.46 -12.25
CA ASP A 103 22.81 17.68 -11.58
C ASP A 103 22.23 16.76 -10.49
N LEU A 104 22.06 15.49 -10.83
CA LEU A 104 21.76 14.43 -9.87
C LEU A 104 22.91 14.45 -8.86
N PRO A 105 22.64 14.62 -7.56
CA PRO A 105 23.68 14.41 -6.57
C PRO A 105 24.16 12.97 -6.72
N GLU A 106 25.49 12.79 -6.77
CA GLU A 106 26.12 11.47 -6.89
C GLU A 106 25.45 10.48 -5.92
N PRO A 107 25.17 9.23 -6.37
CA PRO A 107 24.54 8.24 -5.52
C PRO A 107 25.36 8.10 -4.24
N VAL A 108 24.72 8.31 -3.09
CA VAL A 108 25.32 8.00 -1.79
C VAL A 108 25.52 6.50 -1.77
N ASP A 109 26.76 6.06 -1.93
CA ASP A 109 27.17 4.68 -1.85
C ASP A 109 26.82 4.17 -0.45
N HIS A 110 25.66 3.52 -0.30
CA HIS A 110 25.39 2.65 0.83
C HIS A 110 26.18 1.36 0.64
N ALA A 111 27.51 1.49 0.57
CA ALA A 111 28.42 0.38 0.69
C ALA A 111 28.08 -0.34 2.00
N LEU A 112 27.63 -1.57 1.86
CA LEU A 112 27.55 -2.63 2.86
C LEU A 112 28.25 -2.29 4.18
N ALA A 113 27.46 -1.93 5.20
CA ALA A 113 27.86 -2.11 6.59
C ALA A 113 27.12 -3.36 7.09
N ALA A 114 27.90 -4.45 7.12
CA ALA A 114 27.74 -5.78 7.72
C ALA A 114 26.47 -6.07 8.55
#